data_AF-A0A969EL03-F1
#
_entry.id   AF-A0A969EL03-F1
#
_cell.length_a   1.000
_cell.length_b   1.000
_cell.length_c   1.000
_cell.angle_alpha   90.00
_cell.angle_beta   90.00
_cell.angle_gamma   90.00
#
_symmetry.space_group_name_H-M   'P 1'
#
loop_
_entity.id
_entity.type
_entity.pdbx_description
1 polymer ?
#
loop_
_entity_poly.entity_id
_entity_poly.type
_entity_poly.pdbx_seq_one_letter_code
_entity_poly.pdbx_strand_id
1 'polypeptide(L)'
;MKKSNWVYLVGLSFVAFFVSWIGTGFLDIAQSAPLIELEQRPPKVWITAGEATDELLFTPPPREFLERAPQTANITVTYAGVWDPQAQTAFEYAVSIWETQITSSIEIKVIAEWANLGAGILGGAGAANSDKNFPNAPIANTRYPIALANKLAGTDRYTAPDNCDTSVTINGPDICASFNSAFSNWYFGTDGNPSGKYDFVSVVLHEIGHGLGFFGSMTTGSSCGGTGLGCWGYGFYTDPFVYDRFTENAAGTTLLSYPNNSTQLFAQLVSNGVYFDGPNANTANGNTRVSLYAPATWQPGSSANV
;
A
#
# COMPACT_ATOMS: atom_id res chain seq x y z
N MET A 1 -36.00 -24.65 9.98
CA MET A 1 -34.81 -24.79 10.86
C MET A 1 -33.57 -24.90 9.98
N LYS A 2 -32.96 -23.77 9.62
CA LYS A 2 -31.67 -23.73 8.89
C LYS A 2 -30.61 -23.29 9.89
N LYS A 3 -29.59 -24.14 10.07
CA LYS A 3 -28.48 -23.92 11.00
C LYS A 3 -27.54 -22.86 10.42
N SER A 4 -27.38 -21.78 11.17
CA SER A 4 -26.38 -20.73 10.99
C SER A 4 -25.03 -21.27 11.49
N ASN A 5 -24.06 -21.42 10.59
CA ASN A 5 -22.65 -21.56 10.95
C ASN A 5 -21.94 -20.31 10.42
N TRP A 6 -21.75 -19.32 11.30
CA TRP A 6 -20.87 -18.18 11.04
C TRP A 6 -19.49 -18.56 11.58
N VAL A 7 -18.55 -18.86 10.68
CA VAL A 7 -17.12 -18.88 10.99
C VAL A 7 -16.58 -17.56 10.46
N TYR A 8 -16.38 -16.59 11.35
CA TYR A 8 -15.74 -15.32 11.02
C TYR A 8 -14.23 -15.60 10.83
N LEU A 9 -13.79 -15.68 9.57
CA LEU A 9 -12.40 -15.38 9.23
C LEU A 9 -12.35 -13.93 8.76
N VAL A 10 -11.37 -13.22 9.30
CA VAL A 10 -11.03 -11.82 9.03
C VAL A 10 -11.19 -11.55 7.54
N GLY A 11 -12.20 -10.74 7.20
CA GLY A 11 -12.50 -10.33 5.84
C GLY A 11 -11.38 -9.46 5.31
N LEU A 12 -10.35 -10.12 4.75
CA LEU A 12 -9.53 -9.53 3.73
C LEU A 12 -10.44 -9.32 2.54
N SER A 13 -11.08 -8.15 2.47
CA SER A 13 -11.55 -7.60 1.21
C SER A 13 -10.30 -7.40 0.36
N PHE A 14 -9.89 -8.45 -0.34
CA PHE A 14 -8.82 -8.41 -1.33
C PHE A 14 -9.30 -7.55 -2.49
N VAL A 15 -9.18 -6.23 -2.36
CA VAL A 15 -9.13 -5.38 -3.53
C VAL A 15 -7.74 -5.61 -4.10
N ALA A 16 -7.64 -6.53 -5.05
CA ALA A 16 -6.43 -6.68 -5.85
C ALA A 16 -6.20 -5.34 -6.55
N PHE A 17 -5.19 -4.60 -6.10
CA PHE A 17 -4.74 -3.39 -6.76
C PHE A 17 -3.81 -3.79 -7.90
N PHE A 18 -4.01 -3.10 -9.03
CA PHE A 18 -3.22 -3.08 -10.26
C PHE A 18 -3.97 -3.64 -11.50
N VAL A 19 -3.65 -2.92 -12.58
CA VAL A 19 -4.11 -2.81 -13.98
C VAL A 19 -4.91 -3.95 -14.63
N SER A 20 -6.09 -3.63 -15.18
CA SER A 20 -6.59 -4.26 -16.41
C SER A 20 -7.15 -3.25 -17.41
N TRP A 21 -6.87 -3.49 -18.69
CA TRP A 21 -7.40 -2.77 -19.86
C TRP A 21 -8.53 -3.60 -20.46
N ILE A 22 -9.73 -3.03 -20.62
CA ILE A 22 -10.83 -3.65 -21.38
C ILE A 22 -10.95 -2.92 -22.71
N GLY A 23 -10.52 -3.61 -23.78
CA GLY A 23 -10.75 -3.18 -25.15
C GLY A 23 -12.14 -3.59 -25.66
N THR A 24 -12.66 -2.82 -26.63
CA THR A 24 -13.66 -3.32 -27.59
C THR A 24 -13.35 -2.80 -29.00
N GLY A 25 -13.20 -3.72 -29.97
CA GLY A 25 -13.68 -3.52 -31.36
C GLY A 25 -12.72 -3.21 -32.52
N PHE A 26 -12.25 -4.28 -33.20
CA PHE A 26 -12.05 -4.52 -34.66
C PHE A 26 -11.10 -3.69 -35.58
N LEU A 27 -10.18 -4.45 -36.24
CA LEU A 27 -9.45 -4.28 -37.55
C LEU A 27 -8.61 -2.97 -37.72
N ASP A 28 -7.37 -2.93 -38.21
CA ASP A 28 -6.61 -3.79 -39.13
C ASP A 28 -5.08 -3.50 -38.99
N ILE A 29 -4.28 -4.51 -39.35
CA ILE A 29 -2.93 -4.48 -39.99
C ILE A 29 -1.77 -3.70 -39.31
N ALA A 30 -0.71 -4.46 -39.08
CA ALA A 30 0.62 -4.03 -38.69
C ALA A 30 1.19 -2.87 -39.52
N GLN A 31 1.66 -1.83 -38.84
CA GLN A 31 2.84 -1.07 -39.26
C GLN A 31 3.74 -0.87 -38.04
N SER A 32 4.98 -1.31 -38.21
CA SER A 32 6.10 -1.11 -37.28
C SER A 32 6.24 0.36 -36.89
N ALA A 33 5.91 0.69 -35.65
CA ALA A 33 6.34 1.94 -35.05
C ALA A 33 7.84 1.85 -34.72
N PRO A 34 8.65 2.86 -35.05
CA PRO A 34 10.10 2.85 -34.80
C PRO A 34 10.40 2.96 -33.30
N LEU A 35 11.49 2.31 -32.88
CA LEU A 35 12.02 2.21 -31.51
C LEU A 35 12.59 3.52 -30.95
N ILE A 36 11.89 4.65 -31.11
CA ILE A 36 12.35 5.96 -30.61
C ILE A 36 11.18 6.68 -29.92
N GLU A 37 10.98 6.39 -28.62
CA GLU A 37 10.46 7.25 -27.53
C GLU A 37 10.04 6.38 -26.33
N LEU A 38 11.00 5.67 -25.70
CA LEU A 38 10.81 5.08 -24.36
C LEU A 38 11.56 5.84 -23.26
N GLU A 39 12.24 6.93 -23.62
CA GLU A 39 12.89 7.81 -22.66
C GLU A 39 11.93 8.95 -22.30
N GLN A 40 11.65 9.10 -20.99
CA GLN A 40 10.99 10.24 -20.33
C GLN A 40 9.47 10.21 -20.10
N ARG A 41 8.84 9.03 -19.94
CA ARG A 41 7.58 9.01 -19.16
C ARG A 41 7.95 8.74 -17.69
N PRO A 42 7.65 9.65 -16.75
CA PRO A 42 7.86 9.35 -15.33
C PRO A 42 7.04 8.10 -14.99
N PRO A 43 7.57 7.16 -14.19
CA PRO A 43 6.81 5.98 -13.81
C PRO A 43 5.53 6.42 -13.08
N LYS A 44 4.43 5.78 -13.41
CA LYS A 44 3.10 6.08 -12.86
C LYS A 44 2.61 4.87 -12.09
N VAL A 45 2.39 5.05 -10.80
CA VAL A 45 1.63 4.08 -9.99
C VAL A 45 0.15 4.31 -10.28
N TRP A 46 -0.53 3.29 -10.80
CA TRP A 46 -1.96 3.30 -11.09
C TRP A 46 -2.71 2.51 -10.01
N ILE A 47 -3.52 3.18 -9.19
CA ILE A 47 -4.38 2.53 -8.18
C ILE A 47 -5.70 2.17 -8.84
N THR A 48 -6.02 0.89 -8.99
CA THR A 48 -7.29 0.43 -9.55
C THR A 48 -8.09 -0.29 -8.47
N ALA A 49 -9.35 0.09 -8.26
CA ALA A 49 -10.25 -0.62 -7.36
C ALA A 49 -10.92 -1.78 -8.12
N GLY A 50 -10.69 -3.02 -7.66
CA GLY A 50 -11.44 -4.18 -8.12
C GLY A 50 -12.85 -4.24 -7.52
N GLU A 51 -13.79 -4.90 -8.21
CA GLU A 51 -15.09 -5.25 -7.61
C GLU A 51 -14.89 -6.27 -6.49
N ALA A 52 -15.67 -6.16 -5.41
CA ALA A 52 -15.65 -7.14 -4.32
C ALA A 52 -16.30 -8.45 -4.77
N THR A 53 -15.55 -9.28 -5.48
CA THR A 53 -15.94 -10.63 -5.89
C THR A 53 -15.16 -11.67 -5.11
N ASP A 54 -15.80 -12.77 -4.72
CA ASP A 54 -15.14 -13.96 -4.13
C ASP A 54 -14.28 -14.76 -5.14
N GLU A 55 -13.98 -14.18 -6.30
CA GLU A 55 -13.17 -14.80 -7.36
C GLU A 55 -11.69 -14.43 -7.20
N LEU A 56 -10.81 -15.37 -7.52
CA LEU A 56 -9.38 -15.11 -7.62
C LEU A 56 -9.12 -14.12 -8.77
N LEU A 57 -8.86 -12.87 -8.41
CA LEU A 57 -8.43 -11.84 -9.35
C LEU A 57 -6.91 -11.96 -9.55
N PHE A 58 -6.49 -12.29 -10.77
CA PHE A 58 -5.09 -12.21 -11.19
C PHE A 58 -4.86 -10.93 -11.98
N THR A 59 -3.89 -10.15 -11.53
CA THR A 59 -3.36 -9.00 -12.25
C THR A 59 -1.94 -9.32 -12.69
N PRO A 60 -1.62 -9.28 -14.00
CA PRO A 60 -0.26 -9.46 -14.45
C PRO A 60 0.64 -8.30 -14.01
N PRO A 61 1.96 -8.50 -13.91
CA PRO A 61 2.90 -7.42 -13.67
C PRO A 61 2.69 -6.26 -14.66
N PRO A 62 2.97 -5.00 -14.25
CA PRO A 62 2.83 -3.85 -15.12
C PRO A 62 3.55 -4.05 -16.45
N ARG A 63 2.95 -3.55 -17.53
CA ARG A 63 3.50 -3.71 -18.89
C ARG A 63 4.94 -3.20 -18.96
N GLU A 64 5.24 -2.10 -18.29
CA GLU A 64 6.59 -1.52 -18.22
C GLU A 64 7.60 -2.53 -17.66
N PHE A 65 7.22 -3.27 -16.61
CA PHE A 65 8.06 -4.33 -16.05
C PHE A 65 8.26 -5.49 -17.04
N LEU A 66 7.18 -5.94 -17.69
CA LEU A 66 7.23 -7.00 -18.71
C LEU A 66 8.06 -6.60 -19.94
N GLU A 67 8.08 -5.31 -20.27
CA GLU A 67 8.88 -4.72 -21.36
C GLU A 67 10.31 -4.38 -20.93
N ARG A 68 10.72 -4.73 -19.70
CA ARG A 68 12.05 -4.47 -19.13
C ARG A 68 12.39 -2.97 -19.12
N ALA A 69 11.43 -2.14 -18.78
CA ALA A 69 11.68 -0.73 -18.51
C ALA A 69 12.80 -0.57 -17.46
N PRO A 70 13.60 0.50 -17.55
CA PRO A 70 14.68 0.72 -16.59
C PRO A 70 14.11 0.88 -15.18
N GLN A 71 14.80 0.31 -14.20
CA GLN A 71 14.54 0.58 -12.80
C GLN A 71 14.86 2.04 -12.49
N THR A 72 13.95 2.74 -11.84
CA THR A 72 14.05 4.18 -11.53
C THR A 72 14.12 4.48 -10.03
N ALA A 73 14.14 3.44 -9.21
CA ALA A 73 14.50 3.46 -7.80
C ALA A 73 15.40 2.26 -7.49
N ASN A 74 16.14 2.35 -6.39
CA ASN A 74 16.92 1.26 -5.83
C ASN A 74 16.35 0.92 -4.46
N ILE A 75 15.85 -0.31 -4.30
CA ILE A 75 15.28 -0.81 -3.05
C ILE A 75 16.17 -1.95 -2.57
N THR A 76 16.75 -1.81 -1.38
CA THR A 76 17.60 -2.85 -0.78
C THR A 76 16.90 -3.50 0.40
N VAL A 77 16.90 -4.84 0.42
CA VAL A 77 16.23 -5.63 1.44
C VAL A 77 17.25 -6.27 2.38
N THR A 78 17.09 -6.02 3.68
CA THR A 78 17.75 -6.79 4.74
C THR A 78 16.78 -7.83 5.28
N TYR A 79 17.13 -9.10 5.15
CA TYR A 79 16.32 -10.22 5.64
C TYR A 79 16.67 -10.56 7.10
N ALA A 80 15.70 -10.40 7.99
CA ALA A 80 15.76 -10.81 9.40
C ALA A 80 15.11 -12.18 9.60
N GLY A 81 15.67 -13.01 10.47
CA GLY A 81 15.22 -14.39 10.72
C GLY A 81 15.69 -15.41 9.67
N VAL A 82 15.14 -16.62 9.72
CA VAL A 82 15.48 -17.73 8.81
C VAL A 82 14.44 -17.82 7.71
N TRP A 83 14.80 -17.41 6.51
CA TRP A 83 13.89 -17.37 5.36
C TRP A 83 13.89 -18.67 4.55
N ASP A 84 12.74 -18.98 3.97
CA ASP A 84 12.66 -19.89 2.83
C ASP A 84 13.30 -19.21 1.60
N PRO A 85 14.25 -19.86 0.89
CA PRO A 85 14.85 -19.29 -0.32
C PRO A 85 13.84 -18.95 -1.43
N GLN A 86 12.74 -19.69 -1.52
CA GLN A 86 11.66 -19.40 -2.47
C GLN A 86 10.91 -18.12 -2.07
N ALA A 87 10.69 -17.90 -0.78
CA ALA A 87 10.09 -16.67 -0.28
C ALA A 87 10.98 -15.46 -0.56
N GLN A 88 12.30 -15.57 -0.36
CA GLN A 88 13.24 -14.49 -0.74
C GLN A 88 13.19 -14.20 -2.24
N THR A 89 13.18 -15.24 -3.08
CA THR A 89 13.10 -15.06 -4.54
C THR A 89 11.82 -14.33 -4.95
N ALA A 90 10.68 -14.70 -4.36
CA ALA A 90 9.41 -14.04 -4.59
C ALA A 90 9.36 -12.60 -4.05
N PHE A 91 10.02 -12.34 -2.91
CA PHE A 91 10.16 -11.00 -2.35
C PHE A 91 10.95 -10.09 -3.28
N GLU A 92 12.13 -10.54 -3.73
CA GLU A 92 12.97 -9.79 -4.68
C GLU A 92 12.24 -9.54 -6.00
N TYR A 93 11.40 -10.48 -6.45
CA TYR A 93 10.56 -10.26 -7.61
C TYR A 93 9.56 -9.12 -7.38
N ALA A 94 8.87 -9.09 -6.24
CA ALA A 94 7.97 -7.98 -5.88
C ALA A 94 8.71 -6.63 -5.78
N VAL A 95 9.92 -6.63 -5.22
CA VAL A 95 10.79 -5.45 -5.17
C VAL A 95 11.12 -4.95 -6.57
N SER A 96 11.52 -5.85 -7.47
CA SER A 96 11.88 -5.48 -8.85
C SER A 96 10.71 -4.86 -9.61
N ILE A 97 9.47 -5.26 -9.31
CA ILE A 97 8.27 -4.58 -9.83
C ILE A 97 8.23 -3.16 -9.30
N TRP A 98 8.29 -2.95 -7.97
CA TRP A 98 8.26 -1.62 -7.37
C TRP A 98 9.34 -0.69 -7.93
N GLU A 99 10.57 -1.18 -8.13
CA GLU A 99 11.69 -0.39 -8.68
C GLU A 99 11.41 0.17 -10.10
N THR A 100 10.50 -0.44 -10.85
CA THR A 100 10.02 0.09 -12.15
C THR A 100 8.82 1.03 -12.03
N GLN A 101 8.07 0.95 -10.92
CA GLN A 101 6.83 1.70 -10.71
C GLN A 101 7.05 3.02 -9.98
N ILE A 102 8.18 3.19 -9.29
CA ILE A 102 8.50 4.43 -8.56
C ILE A 102 9.86 4.99 -8.98
N THR A 103 9.99 6.30 -8.81
CA THR A 103 11.25 7.03 -8.95
C THR A 103 11.79 7.40 -7.59
N SER A 104 13.08 7.17 -7.35
CA SER A 104 13.80 7.77 -6.22
C SER A 104 15.28 7.83 -6.53
N SER A 105 15.90 8.98 -6.31
CA SER A 105 17.36 9.12 -6.35
C SER A 105 18.03 8.71 -5.02
N ILE A 106 17.22 8.46 -3.99
CA ILE A 106 17.66 7.99 -2.67
C ILE A 106 17.27 6.53 -2.53
N GLU A 107 18.22 5.71 -2.09
CA GLU A 107 17.98 4.29 -1.79
C GLU A 107 16.85 4.15 -0.77
N ILE A 108 15.97 3.18 -1.01
CA ILE A 108 14.89 2.82 -0.08
C ILE A 108 15.31 1.52 0.62
N LYS A 109 15.52 1.60 1.94
CA LYS A 109 15.98 0.49 2.76
C LYS A 109 14.81 -0.24 3.40
N VAL A 110 14.63 -1.51 3.07
CA VAL A 110 13.59 -2.38 3.64
C VAL A 110 14.25 -3.36 4.60
N ILE A 111 13.68 -3.53 5.79
CA ILE A 111 13.95 -4.71 6.61
C ILE A 111 12.72 -5.62 6.57
N ALA A 112 12.93 -6.88 6.22
CA ALA A 112 11.89 -7.88 6.08
C ALA A 112 12.16 -9.04 7.04
N GLU A 113 11.23 -9.33 7.94
CA GLU A 113 11.33 -10.43 8.90
C GLU A 113 10.44 -11.62 8.52
N TRP A 114 10.99 -12.83 8.61
CA TRP A 114 10.24 -14.08 8.49
C TRP A 114 9.95 -14.66 9.87
N ALA A 115 8.78 -14.36 10.42
CA ALA A 115 8.44 -14.66 11.81
C ALA A 115 7.05 -15.30 11.94
N ASN A 116 6.82 -16.00 13.06
CA ASN A 116 5.50 -16.53 13.34
C ASN A 116 4.59 -15.40 13.84
N LEU A 117 3.67 -14.95 13.00
CA LEU A 117 2.75 -13.85 13.31
C LEU A 117 1.43 -14.33 13.95
N GLY A 118 1.28 -15.64 14.17
CA GLY A 118 0.03 -16.24 14.64
C GLY A 118 -0.97 -16.53 13.52
N ALA A 119 -2.17 -16.95 13.91
CA ALA A 119 -3.21 -17.36 12.96
C ALA A 119 -3.92 -16.15 12.34
N GLY A 120 -4.15 -16.21 11.02
CA GLY A 120 -4.93 -15.20 10.29
C GLY A 120 -4.18 -13.94 9.89
N ILE A 121 -2.87 -13.87 10.14
CA ILE A 121 -2.00 -12.77 9.70
C ILE A 121 -1.07 -13.31 8.61
N LEU A 122 -1.07 -12.70 7.43
CA LEU A 122 -0.22 -13.08 6.30
C LEU A 122 1.10 -12.31 6.33
N GLY A 123 1.02 -11.01 6.56
CA GLY A 123 2.13 -10.12 6.73
C GLY A 123 1.66 -8.77 7.26
N GLY A 124 2.60 -7.85 7.38
CA GLY A 124 2.36 -6.47 7.74
C GLY A 124 3.60 -5.64 7.46
N ALA A 125 3.42 -4.45 6.92
CA ALA A 125 4.49 -3.49 6.79
C ALA A 125 4.03 -2.05 7.01
N GLY A 126 5.00 -1.19 7.27
CA GLY A 126 4.78 0.23 7.43
C GLY A 126 6.07 1.01 7.28
N ALA A 127 5.91 2.31 7.10
CA ALA A 127 7.05 3.22 7.10
C ALA A 127 7.71 3.19 8.49
N ALA A 128 9.02 2.96 8.54
CA ALA A 128 9.76 2.93 9.78
C ALA A 128 9.68 4.28 10.51
N ASN A 129 9.65 5.39 9.78
CA ASN A 129 9.48 6.71 10.36
C ASN A 129 8.68 7.64 9.43
N SER A 130 8.45 8.87 9.88
CA SER A 130 7.92 9.96 9.08
C SER A 130 8.66 11.26 9.37
N ASP A 131 8.70 12.15 8.37
CA ASP A 131 9.18 13.51 8.57
C ASP A 131 8.13 14.54 8.11
N LYS A 132 8.26 15.78 8.61
CA LYS A 132 7.34 16.89 8.40
C LYS A 132 8.13 18.19 8.31
N ASN A 133 7.70 19.11 7.44
CA ASN A 133 8.32 20.44 7.29
C ASN A 133 9.82 20.41 6.96
N PHE A 134 10.28 19.36 6.28
CA PHE A 134 11.62 19.27 5.74
C PHE A 134 11.78 20.17 4.50
N PRO A 135 13.03 20.51 4.09
CA PRO A 135 13.26 21.25 2.85
C PRO A 135 12.59 20.58 1.64
N ASN A 136 11.84 21.35 0.86
CA ASN A 136 11.04 20.87 -0.29
C ASN A 136 9.80 20.01 0.06
N ALA A 137 9.39 19.94 1.33
CA ALA A 137 8.10 19.34 1.68
C ALA A 137 6.95 20.08 0.94
N PRO A 138 6.14 19.38 0.12
CA PRO A 138 5.12 20.03 -0.71
C PRO A 138 4.01 20.72 0.09
N ILE A 139 3.65 20.17 1.25
CA ILE A 139 2.57 20.67 2.10
C ILE A 139 3.09 20.81 3.52
N ALA A 140 3.00 22.04 4.06
CA ALA A 140 3.34 22.30 5.45
C ALA A 140 2.42 21.53 6.42
N ASN A 141 2.93 21.24 7.61
CA ASN A 141 2.22 20.54 8.68
C ASN A 141 1.56 19.23 8.21
N THR A 142 2.27 18.49 7.36
CA THR A 142 1.85 17.20 6.81
C THR A 142 3.00 16.21 6.92
N ARG A 143 2.70 15.01 7.40
CA ARG A 143 3.69 13.94 7.56
C ARG A 143 3.83 13.14 6.29
N TYR A 144 5.08 12.83 5.96
CA TYR A 144 5.45 12.00 4.83
C TYR A 144 6.16 10.77 5.39
N PRO A 145 5.75 9.55 5.00
CA PRO A 145 6.53 8.33 5.18
C PRO A 145 7.98 8.55 4.78
N ILE A 146 8.91 7.99 5.55
CA ILE A 146 10.32 8.40 5.47
C ILE A 146 10.93 8.18 4.08
N ALA A 147 10.58 7.08 3.38
CA ALA A 147 11.00 6.86 1.98
C ALA A 147 10.60 8.03 1.06
N LEU A 148 9.36 8.52 1.21
CA LEU A 148 8.83 9.64 0.43
C LEU A 148 9.48 10.97 0.86
N ALA A 149 9.71 11.18 2.15
CA ALA A 149 10.40 12.36 2.66
C ALA A 149 11.84 12.43 2.14
N ASN A 150 12.55 11.31 2.16
CA ASN A 150 13.91 11.16 1.63
C ASN A 150 13.98 11.53 0.15
N LYS A 151 13.08 10.96 -0.66
CA LYS A 151 12.93 11.31 -2.09
C LYS A 151 12.71 12.81 -2.30
N LEU A 152 11.73 13.40 -1.61
CA LEU A 152 11.34 14.80 -1.81
C LEU A 152 12.43 15.78 -1.35
N ALA A 153 13.16 15.44 -0.29
CA ALA A 153 14.27 16.24 0.19
C ALA A 153 15.56 16.06 -0.63
N GLY A 154 15.68 14.96 -1.37
CA GLY A 154 16.89 14.61 -2.12
C GLY A 154 18.06 14.16 -1.23
N THR A 155 17.78 13.69 -0.01
CA THR A 155 18.80 13.19 0.93
C THR A 155 18.16 12.22 1.92
N ASP A 156 18.93 11.27 2.44
CA ASP A 156 18.48 10.39 3.52
C ASP A 156 18.39 11.16 4.85
N ARG A 157 17.18 11.22 5.41
CA ARG A 157 16.83 12.02 6.58
C ARG A 157 16.72 11.19 7.85
N TYR A 158 16.77 9.87 7.75
CA TYR A 158 16.64 8.98 8.90
C TYR A 158 17.75 7.95 8.90
N THR A 159 18.72 8.17 9.77
CA THR A 159 19.92 7.32 9.90
C THR A 159 20.05 6.71 11.29
N ALA A 160 19.03 6.87 12.14
CA ALA A 160 19.01 6.27 13.47
C ALA A 160 18.88 4.74 13.37
N PRO A 161 19.35 3.97 14.37
CA PRO A 161 19.15 2.51 14.41
C PRO A 161 17.69 2.12 14.20
N ASP A 162 17.49 0.88 13.76
CA ASP A 162 16.18 0.34 13.48
C ASP A 162 15.24 0.51 14.67
N ASN A 163 14.00 0.82 14.33
CA ASN A 163 12.88 0.84 15.27
C ASN A 163 11.86 -0.24 14.92
N CYS A 164 12.25 -1.16 14.04
CA CYS A 164 11.47 -2.32 13.68
C CYS A 164 11.66 -3.36 14.80
N ASP A 165 10.58 -3.98 15.26
CA ASP A 165 10.66 -5.10 16.21
C ASP A 165 11.13 -6.35 15.46
N THR A 166 12.44 -6.47 15.24
CA THR A 166 13.03 -7.57 14.46
C THR A 166 14.28 -8.14 15.13
N SER A 167 14.69 -9.31 14.65
CA SER A 167 15.93 -9.97 15.09
C SER A 167 17.24 -9.38 14.57
N VAL A 168 17.23 -8.35 13.71
CA VAL A 168 18.45 -7.77 13.10
C VAL A 168 18.43 -6.25 13.17
N THR A 169 19.47 -5.62 13.74
CA THR A 169 19.63 -4.17 13.76
C THR A 169 20.28 -3.63 12.49
N ILE A 170 19.64 -2.65 11.84
CA ILE A 170 20.21 -1.83 10.77
C ILE A 170 20.04 -0.34 11.06
N ASN A 171 20.80 0.54 10.41
CA ASN A 171 20.62 1.98 10.57
C ASN A 171 19.73 2.55 9.47
N GLY A 172 18.70 3.27 9.88
CA GLY A 172 17.82 4.04 9.01
C GLY A 172 17.04 3.19 8.02
N PRO A 173 16.28 2.15 8.47
CA PRO A 173 15.29 1.54 7.59
C PRO A 173 14.27 2.59 7.17
N ASP A 174 13.80 2.50 5.93
CA ASP A 174 12.65 3.25 5.46
C ASP A 174 11.34 2.48 5.68
N ILE A 175 11.38 1.16 5.55
CA ILE A 175 10.23 0.26 5.65
C ILE A 175 10.57 -0.89 6.59
N CYS A 176 9.68 -1.13 7.55
CA CYS A 176 9.67 -2.34 8.37
C CYS A 176 8.59 -3.27 7.83
N ALA A 177 8.92 -4.53 7.54
CA ALA A 177 7.98 -5.53 7.06
C ALA A 177 8.18 -6.87 7.78
N SER A 178 7.09 -7.58 8.04
CA SER A 178 7.11 -8.92 8.63
C SER A 178 6.12 -9.83 7.91
N PHE A 179 6.50 -11.09 7.68
CA PHE A 179 5.68 -12.07 6.96
C PHE A 179 5.64 -13.39 7.71
N ASN A 180 4.47 -14.06 7.63
CA ASN A 180 4.16 -15.19 8.49
C ASN A 180 4.87 -16.48 8.07
N SER A 181 5.89 -16.86 8.82
CA SER A 181 6.65 -18.10 8.65
C SER A 181 5.89 -19.36 9.07
N ALA A 182 4.85 -19.22 9.89
CA ALA A 182 4.00 -20.34 10.32
C ALA A 182 2.83 -20.61 9.38
N PHE A 183 2.59 -19.74 8.40
CA PHE A 183 1.55 -19.93 7.39
C PHE A 183 2.04 -20.90 6.31
N SER A 184 1.36 -22.04 6.16
CA SER A 184 1.83 -23.12 5.27
C SER A 184 1.24 -23.08 3.86
N ASN A 185 0.21 -22.26 3.61
CA ASN A 185 -0.51 -22.23 2.33
C ASN A 185 0.01 -21.12 1.39
N TRP A 186 1.32 -20.89 1.39
CA TRP A 186 1.99 -19.92 0.52
C TRP A 186 2.23 -20.46 -0.90
N TYR A 187 2.10 -19.58 -1.87
CA TYR A 187 2.61 -19.71 -3.22
C TYR A 187 3.75 -18.71 -3.44
N PHE A 188 4.94 -19.24 -3.70
CA PHE A 188 6.15 -18.45 -3.94
C PHE A 188 6.52 -18.34 -5.43
N GLY A 189 5.66 -18.81 -6.34
CA GLY A 189 5.88 -18.62 -7.77
C GLY A 189 5.67 -17.16 -8.16
N THR A 190 6.30 -16.75 -9.26
CA THR A 190 6.27 -15.36 -9.78
C THR A 190 5.43 -15.22 -11.04
N ASP A 191 4.67 -16.25 -11.41
CA ASP A 191 3.78 -16.30 -12.57
C ASP A 191 2.34 -15.89 -12.25
N GLY A 192 2.03 -15.65 -10.96
CA GLY A 192 0.71 -15.32 -10.46
C GLY A 192 -0.33 -16.43 -10.63
N ASN A 193 0.08 -17.70 -10.65
CA ASN A 193 -0.82 -18.85 -10.73
C ASN A 193 -0.86 -19.68 -9.43
N PRO A 194 -1.37 -19.12 -8.32
CA PRO A 194 -1.24 -19.72 -7.00
C PRO A 194 -2.10 -20.97 -6.77
N SER A 195 -3.04 -21.29 -7.66
CA SER A 195 -3.82 -22.54 -7.64
C SER A 195 -4.43 -22.88 -6.26
N GLY A 196 -5.14 -21.93 -5.64
CA GLY A 196 -5.80 -22.12 -4.33
C GLY A 196 -4.92 -21.86 -3.10
N LYS A 197 -3.68 -21.42 -3.32
CA LYS A 197 -2.78 -20.90 -2.29
C LYS A 197 -2.82 -19.37 -2.23
N TYR A 198 -2.19 -18.78 -1.22
CA TYR A 198 -2.00 -17.34 -1.14
C TYR A 198 -0.73 -16.93 -1.89
N ASP A 199 -0.86 -16.02 -2.84
CA ASP A 199 0.25 -15.52 -3.64
C ASP A 199 1.15 -14.59 -2.82
N PHE A 200 2.38 -15.03 -2.54
CA PHE A 200 3.29 -14.30 -1.67
C PHE A 200 3.78 -13.00 -2.32
N VAL A 201 4.01 -12.99 -3.63
CA VAL A 201 4.38 -11.78 -4.38
C VAL A 201 3.33 -10.69 -4.18
N SER A 202 2.05 -11.03 -4.29
CA SER A 202 0.93 -10.10 -4.10
C SER A 202 0.89 -9.53 -2.68
N VAL A 203 1.14 -10.35 -1.67
CA VAL A 203 1.23 -9.87 -0.27
C VAL A 203 2.43 -8.94 -0.11
N VAL A 204 3.63 -9.29 -0.60
CA VAL A 204 4.81 -8.41 -0.51
C VAL A 204 4.58 -7.09 -1.24
N LEU A 205 3.97 -7.10 -2.42
CA LEU A 205 3.63 -5.89 -3.17
C LEU A 205 2.71 -4.98 -2.36
N HIS A 206 1.66 -5.54 -1.75
CA HIS A 206 0.71 -4.85 -0.90
C HIS A 206 1.41 -4.21 0.31
N GLU A 207 2.18 -5.00 1.06
CA GLU A 207 2.86 -4.55 2.27
C GLU A 207 3.92 -3.47 1.97
N ILE A 208 4.73 -3.63 0.93
CA ILE A 208 5.67 -2.57 0.51
C ILE A 208 4.90 -1.30 0.13
N GLY A 209 3.70 -1.41 -0.43
CA GLY A 209 2.80 -0.27 -0.67
C GLY A 209 2.53 0.52 0.61
N HIS A 210 2.16 -0.14 1.71
CA HIS A 210 2.02 0.54 3.00
C HIS A 210 3.32 1.22 3.45
N GLY A 211 4.46 0.54 3.32
CA GLY A 211 5.77 1.11 3.60
C GLY A 211 6.08 2.39 2.81
N LEU A 212 5.68 2.44 1.54
CA LEU A 212 5.86 3.58 0.63
C LEU A 212 4.85 4.72 0.88
N GLY A 213 3.83 4.50 1.69
CA GLY A 213 2.87 5.54 2.08
C GLY A 213 1.45 5.39 1.57
N PHE A 214 1.09 4.22 1.04
CA PHE A 214 -0.31 3.90 0.74
C PHE A 214 -1.05 3.49 2.01
N PHE A 215 -1.14 4.41 2.98
CA PHE A 215 -1.90 4.25 4.22
C PHE A 215 -2.36 5.62 4.75
N GLY A 216 -3.57 5.68 5.31
CA GLY A 216 -4.09 6.81 6.06
C GLY A 216 -3.75 6.71 7.54
N SER A 217 -3.72 7.87 8.21
CA SER A 217 -3.56 7.92 9.68
C SER A 217 -4.88 7.86 10.43
N MET A 218 -6.02 7.93 9.72
CA MET A 218 -7.33 7.99 10.34
C MET A 218 -7.68 6.70 11.08
N THR A 219 -8.27 6.84 12.26
CA THR A 219 -8.70 5.71 13.10
C THR A 219 -9.93 6.08 13.94
N THR A 220 -10.43 5.12 14.72
CA THR A 220 -11.60 5.32 15.59
C THR A 220 -11.40 4.73 16.99
N GLY A 221 -12.30 5.08 17.91
CA GLY A 221 -12.41 4.43 19.20
C GLY A 221 -11.41 4.93 20.24
N SER A 222 -10.87 4.02 21.04
CA SER A 222 -10.01 4.37 22.19
C SER A 222 -8.76 5.16 21.79
N SER A 223 -8.22 4.92 20.59
CA SER A 223 -7.09 5.69 20.04
C SER A 223 -7.43 7.17 19.83
N CYS A 224 -8.72 7.49 19.71
CA CYS A 224 -9.25 8.85 19.55
C CYS A 224 -9.84 9.42 20.84
N GLY A 225 -9.57 8.79 21.98
CA GLY A 225 -10.05 9.23 23.29
C GLY A 225 -11.46 8.76 23.67
N GLY A 226 -12.10 7.88 22.89
CA GLY A 226 -13.40 7.33 23.28
C GLY A 226 -14.17 6.59 22.17
N THR A 227 -15.12 5.76 22.56
CA THR A 227 -16.05 5.08 21.64
C THR A 227 -16.84 6.10 20.83
N GLY A 228 -17.01 5.85 19.52
CA GLY A 228 -17.75 6.73 18.62
C GLY A 228 -17.00 8.00 18.21
N LEU A 229 -15.70 8.10 18.51
CA LEU A 229 -14.84 9.17 18.03
C LEU A 229 -13.95 8.68 16.89
N GLY A 230 -13.73 9.55 15.92
CA GLY A 230 -12.76 9.40 14.84
C GLY A 230 -11.68 10.46 14.96
N CYS A 231 -10.46 10.11 14.62
CA CYS A 231 -9.31 11.01 14.62
C CYS A 231 -8.36 10.75 13.46
N TRP A 232 -7.50 11.72 13.16
CA TRP A 232 -6.29 11.58 12.32
C TRP A 232 -5.05 11.98 13.10
N GLY A 233 -3.90 11.57 12.57
CA GLY A 233 -2.63 11.54 13.27
C GLY A 233 -2.33 10.12 13.75
N TYR A 234 -1.05 9.84 14.01
CA TYR A 234 -0.60 8.51 14.42
C TYR A 234 0.20 8.57 15.71
N GLY A 235 -0.26 7.86 16.75
CA GLY A 235 0.38 7.86 18.07
C GLY A 235 0.48 9.26 18.67
N PHE A 236 1.70 9.74 18.93
CA PHE A 236 1.96 11.09 19.46
C PHE A 236 1.85 12.20 18.41
N TYR A 237 1.71 11.84 17.13
CA TYR A 237 1.64 12.80 16.04
C TYR A 237 0.22 13.29 15.85
N THR A 238 0.03 14.61 15.95
CA THR A 238 -1.28 15.27 15.77
C THR A 238 -1.47 15.83 14.36
N ASP A 239 -0.49 15.63 13.48
CA ASP A 239 -0.53 16.06 12.08
C ASP A 239 -1.05 14.94 11.19
N PRO A 240 -1.83 15.26 10.14
CA PRO A 240 -2.23 14.26 9.15
C PRO A 240 -1.04 13.80 8.32
N PHE A 241 -1.14 12.58 7.81
CA PHE A 241 -0.25 12.04 6.80
C PHE A 241 -0.67 12.53 5.41
N VAL A 242 0.26 12.55 4.47
CA VAL A 242 0.00 13.03 3.11
C VAL A 242 -1.14 12.27 2.43
N TYR A 243 -1.33 11.00 2.74
CA TYR A 243 -2.46 10.21 2.25
C TYR A 243 -3.81 10.79 2.67
N ASP A 244 -3.95 11.22 3.93
CA ASP A 244 -5.20 11.80 4.47
C ASP A 244 -5.63 13.08 3.74
N ARG A 245 -4.69 13.75 3.06
CA ARG A 245 -4.98 14.95 2.26
C ARG A 245 -5.82 14.64 1.03
N PHE A 246 -5.90 13.39 0.62
CA PHE A 246 -6.68 12.91 -0.52
C PHE A 246 -7.94 12.17 -0.11
N THR A 247 -8.26 12.07 1.19
CA THR A 247 -9.47 11.37 1.61
C THR A 247 -10.66 12.32 1.74
N GLU A 248 -11.78 11.90 1.17
CA GLU A 248 -13.03 12.66 1.13
C GLU A 248 -14.24 11.79 1.43
N ASN A 249 -15.35 12.41 1.80
CA ASN A 249 -16.63 11.73 1.84
C ASN A 249 -17.34 11.70 0.47
N ALA A 250 -18.50 11.04 0.41
CA ALA A 250 -19.32 10.93 -0.79
C ALA A 250 -19.68 12.29 -1.42
N ALA A 251 -19.84 13.33 -0.60
CA ALA A 251 -20.17 14.69 -1.05
C ALA A 251 -18.97 15.50 -1.55
N GLY A 252 -17.75 14.94 -1.55
CA GLY A 252 -16.53 15.66 -1.96
C GLY A 252 -15.99 16.60 -0.88
N THR A 253 -16.35 16.36 0.38
CA THR A 253 -15.79 17.11 1.51
C THR A 253 -14.59 16.36 2.06
N THR A 254 -13.42 17.02 2.08
CA THR A 254 -12.21 16.45 2.69
C THR A 254 -12.46 16.03 4.13
N LEU A 255 -11.99 14.83 4.49
CA LEU A 255 -12.17 14.30 5.83
C LEU A 255 -11.40 15.11 6.89
N LEU A 256 -10.34 15.83 6.49
CA LEU A 256 -9.58 16.72 7.38
C LEU A 256 -10.31 18.03 7.74
N SER A 257 -11.47 18.31 7.14
CA SER A 257 -12.30 19.46 7.49
C SER A 257 -13.19 19.25 8.72
N TYR A 258 -13.41 17.99 9.09
CA TYR A 258 -14.09 17.68 10.34
C TYR A 258 -13.19 18.06 11.53
N PRO A 259 -13.71 18.17 12.76
CA PRO A 259 -12.85 18.32 13.94
C PRO A 259 -12.10 17.02 14.24
N ASN A 260 -10.85 17.10 14.69
CA ASN A 260 -10.12 15.91 15.13
C ASN A 260 -10.71 15.38 16.45
N ASN A 261 -10.62 14.07 16.70
CA ASN A 261 -11.19 13.39 17.88
C ASN A 261 -12.70 13.67 18.04
N SER A 262 -13.48 13.47 16.98
CA SER A 262 -14.88 13.90 16.92
C SER A 262 -15.84 12.82 16.43
N THR A 263 -17.11 12.95 16.82
CA THR A 263 -18.19 12.10 16.33
C THR A 263 -18.53 12.39 14.87
N GLN A 264 -18.28 13.63 14.40
CA GLN A 264 -18.50 14.00 13.00
C GLN A 264 -17.55 13.26 12.07
N LEU A 265 -16.26 13.18 12.40
CA LEU A 265 -15.33 12.37 11.63
C LEU A 265 -15.69 10.88 11.72
N PHE A 266 -15.98 10.39 12.93
CA PHE A 266 -16.36 8.99 13.13
C PHE A 266 -17.47 8.57 12.17
N ALA A 267 -18.52 9.38 12.06
CA ALA A 267 -19.66 9.11 11.18
C ALA A 267 -19.24 8.97 9.71
N GLN A 268 -18.20 9.66 9.25
CA GLN A 268 -17.67 9.48 7.89
C GLN A 268 -16.89 8.18 7.75
N LEU A 269 -16.03 7.85 8.72
CA LEU A 269 -15.16 6.67 8.68
C LEU A 269 -15.90 5.33 8.72
N VAL A 270 -17.19 5.32 9.09
CA VAL A 270 -18.05 4.13 9.10
C VAL A 270 -19.27 4.24 8.16
N SER A 271 -19.17 5.07 7.11
CA SER A 271 -20.30 5.45 6.24
C SER A 271 -20.49 4.61 4.97
N ASN A 272 -19.53 3.75 4.61
CA ASN A 272 -19.33 3.20 3.26
C ASN A 272 -19.15 4.26 2.15
N GLY A 273 -18.88 5.51 2.53
CA GLY A 273 -18.83 6.64 1.62
C GLY A 273 -17.52 7.42 1.72
N VAL A 274 -16.40 6.73 1.90
CA VAL A 274 -15.06 7.33 1.91
C VAL A 274 -14.38 7.06 0.58
N TYR A 275 -13.69 8.07 0.05
CA TYR A 275 -13.03 8.01 -1.25
C TYR A 275 -11.63 8.60 -1.17
N PHE A 276 -10.72 8.08 -1.99
CA PHE A 276 -9.43 8.67 -2.29
C PHE A 276 -9.52 9.46 -3.60
N ASP A 277 -9.25 10.77 -3.53
CA ASP A 277 -9.33 11.72 -4.64
C ASP A 277 -7.94 12.25 -5.04
N GLY A 278 -7.08 11.34 -5.53
CA GLY A 278 -5.79 11.71 -6.10
C GLY A 278 -5.85 11.74 -7.62
N PRO A 279 -5.24 12.73 -8.31
CA PRO A 279 -5.37 12.85 -9.78
C PRO A 279 -4.86 11.62 -10.55
N ASN A 280 -3.78 10.99 -10.09
CA ASN A 280 -3.25 9.77 -10.69
C ASN A 280 -4.16 8.56 -10.43
N ALA A 281 -4.67 8.42 -9.20
CA ALA A 281 -5.63 7.39 -8.82
C ALA A 281 -6.94 7.53 -9.62
N ASN A 282 -7.46 8.74 -9.76
CA ASN A 282 -8.66 8.99 -10.57
C ASN A 282 -8.44 8.61 -12.02
N THR A 283 -7.31 9.02 -12.60
CA THR A 283 -7.00 8.68 -13.99
C THR A 283 -6.90 7.15 -14.18
N ALA A 284 -6.36 6.43 -13.19
CA ALA A 284 -6.34 4.96 -13.18
C ALA A 284 -7.74 4.36 -13.16
N ASN A 285 -8.63 5.00 -12.40
CA ASN A 285 -9.97 4.54 -12.08
C ASN A 285 -11.02 5.20 -12.99
N GLY A 286 -10.73 5.30 -14.29
CA GLY A 286 -11.68 5.81 -15.29
C GLY A 286 -12.05 7.29 -15.11
N ASN A 287 -11.15 8.11 -14.59
CA ASN A 287 -11.37 9.51 -14.19
C ASN A 287 -12.40 9.69 -13.07
N THR A 288 -12.50 8.72 -12.16
CA THR A 288 -13.40 8.77 -11.00
C THR A 288 -12.66 8.48 -9.70
N ARG A 289 -13.13 9.06 -8.59
CA ARG A 289 -12.56 8.85 -7.26
C ARG A 289 -12.55 7.38 -6.87
N VAL A 290 -11.51 6.93 -6.18
CA VAL A 290 -11.37 5.54 -5.75
C VAL A 290 -12.16 5.33 -4.46
N SER A 291 -13.08 4.37 -4.45
CA SER A 291 -13.82 4.02 -3.22
C SER A 291 -12.87 3.35 -2.23
N LEU A 292 -12.85 3.81 -0.99
CA LEU A 292 -12.12 3.18 0.10
C LEU A 292 -13.09 2.32 0.93
N TYR A 293 -12.57 1.23 1.48
CA TYR A 293 -13.36 0.38 2.37
C TYR A 293 -13.62 1.12 3.68
N ALA A 294 -14.89 1.43 3.96
CA ALA A 294 -15.32 2.16 5.16
C ALA A 294 -16.58 1.52 5.76
N PRO A 295 -16.50 0.27 6.22
CA PRO A 295 -17.66 -0.50 6.69
C PRO A 295 -18.38 0.15 7.87
N ALA A 296 -19.62 -0.27 8.13
CA ALA A 296 -20.41 0.19 9.28
C ALA A 296 -19.75 -0.12 10.64
N THR A 297 -18.75 -0.99 10.68
CA THR A 297 -17.92 -1.27 11.85
C THR A 297 -16.47 -1.16 11.45
N TRP A 298 -15.75 -0.22 12.07
CA TRP A 298 -14.32 -0.01 11.82
C TRP A 298 -13.52 -1.31 11.96
N GLN A 299 -12.73 -1.63 10.95
CA GLN A 299 -11.80 -2.75 10.91
C GLN A 299 -10.37 -2.20 10.86
N PRO A 300 -9.62 -2.26 11.98
CA PRO A 300 -8.24 -1.82 12.02
C PRO A 300 -7.40 -2.49 10.92
N GLY A 301 -6.54 -1.72 10.26
CA GLY A 301 -5.70 -2.19 9.15
C GLY A 301 -6.38 -2.11 7.77
N SER A 302 -7.71 -2.25 7.69
CA SER A 302 -8.43 -2.29 6.40
C SER A 302 -9.29 -1.06 6.13
N SER A 303 -9.84 -0.42 7.17
CA SER A 303 -10.76 0.71 6.98
C SER A 303 -10.02 1.99 6.62
N ALA A 304 -10.58 2.75 5.66
CA ALA A 304 -10.04 4.01 5.12
C ALA A 304 -8.59 3.93 4.57
N ASN A 305 -8.13 2.70 4.29
CA ASN A 305 -6.84 2.41 3.67
C ASN A 305 -7.06 1.73 2.30
N VAL A 306 -5.97 1.64 1.54
CA VAL A 306 -5.87 0.86 0.30
C VAL A 306 -5.39 -0.53 0.68
#